data_AF-A0A9D7E2X3-F1
#
_entry.id   AF-A0A9D7E2X3-F1
#
_cell.length_a   1.000
_cell.length_b   1.000
_cell.length_c   1.000
_cell.angle_alpha   90.00
_cell.angle_beta   90.00
_cell.angle_gamma   90.00
#
_symmetry.space_group_name_H-M   'P 1'
#
loop_
_entity.id
_entity.type
_entity.pdbx_description
1 polymer ?
#
loop_
_entity_poly.entity_id
_entity_poly.type
_entity_poly.pdbx_seq_one_letter_code
_entity_poly.pdbx_strand_id
1 'polypeptide(L)'
;MKQNITISVDTELLREAKVLAAQRNTSVSRLLADELETKVRRERDYERARRAALDLMENARMNLGGQPIPREVLYRRGKDAGERDAAE
;
A
#
# COMPACT_ATOMS: atom_id res chain seq x y z
N MET A 1 24.05 -1.14 -0.31
CA MET A 1 24.88 -1.88 0.67
C MET A 1 23.95 -2.68 1.57
N LYS A 2 24.33 -3.90 1.98
CA LYS A 2 23.57 -4.69 2.96
C LYS A 2 24.27 -4.63 4.31
N GLN A 3 23.51 -4.48 5.40
CA GLN A 3 24.04 -4.51 6.77
C GLN A 3 23.53 -5.76 7.47
N ASN A 4 24.41 -6.42 8.23
CA ASN A 4 24.06 -7.58 9.03
C ASN A 4 23.53 -7.12 10.38
N ILE A 5 22.44 -7.74 10.83
CA ILE A 5 21.82 -7.46 12.12
C ILE A 5 21.68 -8.78 12.87
N THR A 6 22.21 -8.84 14.08
CA THR A 6 22.02 -9.98 14.99
C THR A 6 20.77 -9.72 15.81
N ILE A 7 19.85 -10.70 15.84
CA ILE A 7 18.62 -10.63 16.63
C ILE A 7 18.53 -11.84 17.56
N SER A 8 18.00 -11.61 18.75
CA SER A 8 17.59 -12.68 19.65
C SER A 8 16.15 -13.06 19.33
N VAL A 9 15.92 -14.35 19.09
CA VAL A 9 14.60 -14.93 18.83
C VAL A 9 14.42 -16.17 19.67
N ASP A 10 13.17 -16.45 20.02
CA ASP A 10 12.81 -17.68 20.72
C ASP A 10 13.23 -18.92 19.92
N THR A 11 13.68 -19.96 20.62
CA THR A 11 14.22 -21.17 19.99
C THR A 11 13.15 -21.98 19.26
N GLU A 12 11.92 -22.01 19.75
CA GLU A 12 10.81 -22.71 19.11
C GLU A 12 10.40 -21.96 17.84
N LEU A 13 10.29 -20.63 17.93
CA LEU A 13 10.01 -19.78 16.78
C LEU A 13 11.07 -19.93 15.68
N LEU A 14 12.36 -19.99 16.04
CA LEU A 14 13.44 -20.20 15.07
C LEU A 14 13.32 -21.56 14.37
N ARG A 15 12.88 -22.61 15.08
CA ARG A 15 12.67 -23.94 14.50
C ARG A 15 11.56 -23.89 13.45
N GLU A 16 10.43 -23.29 13.77
CA GLU A 16 9.31 -23.13 12.84
C GLU A 16 9.67 -22.26 11.63
N ALA A 17 10.39 -21.16 11.86
CA ALA A 17 10.86 -20.29 10.79
C ALA A 17 11.78 -21.02 9.81
N LYS A 18 12.65 -21.93 10.29
CA LYS A 18 13.49 -22.77 9.42
C LYS A 18 12.67 -23.71 8.55
N VAL A 19 11.65 -24.36 9.13
CA VAL A 19 10.74 -25.24 8.37
C VAL A 19 10.00 -24.45 7.30
N LEU A 20 9.45 -23.29 7.66
CA LEU A 20 8.76 -22.40 6.72
C LEU A 20 9.68 -21.90 5.60
N ALA A 21 10.91 -21.53 5.94
CA ALA A 21 11.91 -21.10 4.96
C ALA A 21 12.24 -22.21 3.96
N ALA A 22 12.44 -23.44 4.45
CA ALA A 22 12.69 -24.60 3.60
C ALA A 22 11.50 -24.90 2.67
N GLN A 23 10.27 -24.88 3.18
CA GLN A 23 9.04 -25.07 2.38
C GLN A 23 8.91 -24.03 1.26
N ARG A 24 9.39 -22.80 1.50
CA ARG A 24 9.35 -21.69 0.54
C ARG A 24 10.63 -21.56 -0.30
N ASN A 25 11.55 -22.55 -0.26
CA ASN A 25 12.85 -22.50 -0.94
C ASN A 25 13.64 -21.21 -0.67
N THR A 26 13.65 -20.75 0.57
CA THR A 26 14.30 -19.50 0.99
C THR A 26 15.06 -19.68 2.31
N SER A 27 15.69 -18.61 2.80
CA SER A 27 16.36 -18.59 4.11
C SER A 27 15.56 -17.80 5.14
N VAL A 28 15.78 -18.09 6.43
CA VAL A 28 15.17 -17.33 7.54
C VAL A 28 15.53 -15.85 7.45
N SER A 29 16.79 -15.53 7.15
CA SER A 29 17.23 -14.13 6.99
C SER A 29 16.52 -13.43 5.83
N ARG A 30 16.23 -14.14 4.72
CA ARG A 30 15.46 -13.56 3.61
C ARG A 30 14.01 -13.34 4.00
N LEU A 31 13.34 -14.29 4.66
CA LEU A 31 11.99 -14.10 5.18
C LEU A 31 11.88 -12.88 6.10
N LEU A 32 12.83 -12.72 7.01
CA LEU A 32 12.86 -11.57 7.93
C LEU A 32 13.10 -10.25 7.18
N ALA A 33 13.99 -10.25 6.19
CA ALA A 33 14.24 -9.07 5.37
C ALA A 33 12.99 -8.66 4.59
N ASP A 34 12.31 -9.61 3.96
CA ASP A 34 11.11 -9.36 3.15
C ASP A 34 9.93 -8.85 4.01
N GLU A 35 9.76 -9.41 5.21
CA GLU A 35 8.74 -8.96 6.16
C GLU A 35 9.05 -7.54 6.68
N LEU A 36 10.32 -7.26 7.01
CA LEU A 36 10.76 -5.94 7.44
C LEU A 36 10.56 -4.90 6.33
N GLU A 37 10.94 -5.24 5.10
CA GLU A 37 10.72 -4.37 3.94
C GLU A 37 9.24 -4.07 3.74
N THR A 38 8.38 -5.10 3.86
CA THR A 38 6.93 -4.94 3.71
C THR A 38 6.36 -3.99 4.78
N LYS A 39 6.78 -4.14 6.04
CA LYS A 39 6.36 -3.24 7.12
C LYS A 39 6.82 -1.81 6.90
N VAL A 40 8.10 -1.61 6.58
CA VAL A 40 8.67 -0.27 6.35
C VAL A 40 8.03 0.40 5.13
N ARG A 41 7.83 -0.34 4.04
CA ARG A 41 7.19 0.17 2.83
C ARG A 41 5.77 0.63 3.13
N ARG A 42 4.98 -0.19 3.81
CA ARG A 42 3.60 0.15 4.19
C ARG A 42 3.54 1.45 5.01
N GLU A 43 4.40 1.59 6.00
CA GLU A 43 4.45 2.79 6.84
C GLU A 43 4.84 4.03 6.03
N ARG A 44 5.88 3.91 5.19
CA ARG A 44 6.31 5.01 4.31
C ARG A 44 5.24 5.42 3.31
N ASP A 45 4.51 4.47 2.76
CA ASP A 45 3.44 4.72 1.79
C ASP A 45 2.28 5.46 2.46
N TYR A 46 1.89 5.02 3.66
CA TYR A 46 0.89 5.70 4.47
C TYR A 46 1.31 7.13 4.80
N GLU A 47 2.52 7.33 5.31
CA GLU A 47 3.04 8.65 5.65
C GLU A 47 3.12 9.59 4.44
N ARG A 48 3.53 9.06 3.28
CA ARG A 48 3.54 9.84 2.03
C ARG A 48 2.13 10.26 1.63
N ALA A 49 1.17 9.33 1.64
CA ALA A 49 -0.22 9.63 1.31
C ALA A 49 -0.83 10.64 2.30
N ARG A 50 -0.55 10.49 3.60
CA ARG A 50 -0.98 11.42 4.64
C ARG A 50 -0.44 12.82 4.42
N ARG A 51 0.86 12.97 4.16
CA ARG A 51 1.47 14.28 3.86
C ARG A 51 0.87 14.92 2.61
N ALA A 52 0.70 14.14 1.55
CA ALA A 52 0.10 14.63 0.31
C ALA A 52 -1.34 15.12 0.56
N ALA A 53 -2.15 14.38 1.33
CA ALA A 53 -3.51 14.78 1.66
C ALA A 53 -3.56 16.05 2.53
N LEU A 54 -2.68 16.18 3.53
CA LEU A 54 -2.61 17.38 4.37
C LEU A 54 -2.16 18.60 3.57
N ASP A 55 -1.14 18.46 2.73
CA ASP A 55 -0.68 19.53 1.83
C ASP A 55 -1.78 19.96 0.85
N LEU A 56 -2.56 19.00 0.35
CA LEU A 56 -3.74 19.27 -0.46
C LEU A 56 -4.79 20.11 0.29
N MET A 57 -5.01 19.81 1.58
CA MET A 57 -5.99 20.53 2.39
C MET A 57 -5.52 21.93 2.77
N GLU A 58 -4.24 22.08 3.10
CA GLU A 58 -3.68 23.35 3.59
C GLU A 58 -3.30 24.30 2.46
N ASN A 59 -2.68 23.77 1.39
CA ASN A 59 -2.00 24.58 0.39
C ASN A 59 -2.65 24.51 -0.99
N ALA A 60 -3.45 23.48 -1.30
CA ALA A 60 -4.11 23.45 -2.59
C ALA A 60 -5.27 24.46 -2.59
N ARG A 61 -5.04 25.60 -3.25
CA ARG A 61 -6.10 26.50 -3.69
C ARG A 61 -6.88 25.82 -4.83
N MET A 62 -7.63 24.78 -4.49
CA MET A 62 -8.52 24.15 -5.45
C MET A 62 -9.72 25.06 -5.71
N ASN A 63 -9.65 25.86 -6.76
CA ASN A 63 -10.87 26.35 -7.38
C ASN A 63 -11.48 25.19 -8.16
N LEU A 64 -12.14 24.27 -7.44
CA LEU A 64 -12.79 23.10 -8.03
C LEU A 64 -13.84 23.48 -9.08
N GLY A 65 -14.28 24.75 -9.08
CA GLY A 65 -15.25 25.27 -10.03
C GLY A 65 -16.57 24.50 -10.02
N GLY A 66 -17.55 25.00 -10.76
CA GLY A 66 -18.82 24.32 -10.93
C GLY A 66 -19.78 24.43 -9.74
N GLN A 67 -21.00 23.96 -9.98
CA GLN A 67 -22.08 23.88 -9.01
C GLN A 67 -22.17 22.44 -8.49
N PRO A 68 -22.64 22.21 -7.25
CA PRO A 68 -22.91 20.86 -6.75
C PRO A 68 -23.80 20.10 -7.73
N ILE A 69 -23.33 18.97 -8.24
CA ILE A 69 -24.09 18.12 -9.17
C ILE A 69 -24.90 17.12 -8.33
N PRO A 70 -26.23 16.98 -8.55
CA PRO A 70 -27.02 15.95 -7.88
C PRO A 70 -26.45 14.55 -8.12
N ARG A 71 -26.48 13.70 -7.10
CA ARG A 71 -25.93 12.34 -7.12
C ARG A 71 -26.47 11.54 -8.31
N GLU A 72 -27.73 11.71 -8.64
CA GLU A 72 -28.45 10.99 -9.70
C GLU A 72 -27.87 11.30 -11.09
N VAL A 73 -27.47 12.55 -11.31
CA VAL A 73 -26.83 13.00 -12.56
C VAL A 73 -25.42 12.44 -12.67
N LEU A 74 -24.67 12.44 -11.57
CA LEU A 74 -23.33 11.83 -11.47
C LEU A 74 -23.38 10.31 -11.71
N TYR A 75 -24.35 9.62 -11.11
CA TYR A 75 -24.55 8.18 -11.27
C TYR A 75 -24.87 7.82 -12.72
N ARG A 76 -25.80 8.54 -13.35
CA ARG A 76 -26.15 8.33 -14.76
C ARG A 76 -24.95 8.57 -15.69
N ARG A 77 -24.20 9.66 -15.48
CA ARG A 77 -22.98 9.95 -16.25
C ARG A 77 -21.94 8.83 -16.16
N GLY A 78 -21.79 8.20 -14.98
CA GLY A 78 -20.88 7.07 -14.80
C GLY A 78 -21.33 5.82 -15.57
N LYS A 79 -22.63 5.55 -15.61
CA LYS A 79 -23.23 4.47 -16.43
C LYS A 79 -22.99 4.71 -17.92
N ASP A 80 -23.31 5.92 -18.40
CA ASP A 80 -23.19 6.28 -19.82
C ASP A 80 -21.72 6.33 -20.30
N ALA A 81 -20.76 6.49 -19.39
CA ALA A 81 -19.33 6.39 -19.69
C ALA A 81 -18.88 4.93 -19.80
N GLY A 82 -19.29 4.07 -18.86
CA GLY A 82 -18.97 2.64 -18.90
C GLY A 82 -19.64 1.88 -20.06
N GLU A 83 -20.78 2.36 -20.56
CA GLU A 83 -21.45 1.77 -21.74
C GLU A 83 -20.76 2.13 -23.06
N ARG A 84 -20.04 3.26 -23.12
CA ARG A 84 -19.21 3.62 -24.29
C ARG A 84 -17.94 2.80 -24.37
N ASP A 85 -17.32 2.53 -23.22
CA ASP A 85 -16.10 1.72 -23.13
C ASP A 85 -16.36 0.21 -23.36
N ALA A 86 -17.62 -0.24 -23.32
CA ALA A 86 -18.02 -1.63 -23.59
C ALA A 86 -18.53 -1.88 -25.01
N ALA A 87 -18.65 -0.82 -25.83
CA ALA A 87 -19.09 -0.87 -27.22
C ALA A 87 -17.91 -0.82 -28.23
N GLU A 88 -16.67 -0.80 -27.72
CA GLU A 88 -15.40 -0.92 -28.46
C GLU A 88 -14.74 -2.27 -28.14
#